data_AF-A0A920UNN2-F1
#
_entry.id   AF-A0A920UNN2-F1
#
_cell.length_a   1.000
_cell.length_b   1.000
_cell.length_c   1.000
_cell.angle_alpha   90.00
_cell.angle_beta   90.00
_cell.angle_gamma   90.00
#
_symmetry.space_group_name_H-M   'P 1'
#
loop_
_entity.id
_entity.type
_entity.pdbx_description
1 polymer ?
#
loop_
_entity_poly.entity_id
_entity_poly.type
_entity_poly.pdbx_seq_one_letter_code
_entity_poly.pdbx_strand_id
1 'polypeptide(L)' 'MGVVGIQEALQMAQSEGLDLVEVSSSSTPPVCRILDYGKFKYQQTRKGRTFT' A
#
# COMPACT_ATOMS: atom_id res chain seq x y z
N MET A 1 -4.97 -2.27 13.93
CA MET A 1 -3.90 -2.59 12.98
C MET A 1 -2.58 -2.23 13.65
N GLY A 2 -1.77 -3.22 14.02
CA GLY A 2 -0.50 -3.04 14.72
C GLY A 2 0.70 -3.25 13.78
N VAL A 3 1.91 -3.29 14.36
CA VAL A 3 3.13 -3.67 13.63
C VAL A 3 3.10 -5.18 13.40
N VAL A 4 3.14 -5.60 12.14
CA VAL A 4 3.18 -7.01 11.74
C VAL A 4 4.49 -7.32 11.01
N GLY A 5 4.91 -8.58 11.05
CA GLY A 5 6.07 -9.04 10.28
C GLY A 5 5.80 -9.02 8.77
N ILE A 6 6.86 -8.93 7.97
CA ILE A 6 6.74 -8.87 6.50
C ILE A 6 6.04 -10.11 5.91
N GLN A 7 6.25 -11.28 6.48
CA GLN A 7 5.62 -12.52 6.05
C GLN A 7 4.11 -12.49 6.27
N GLU A 8 3.68 -12.03 7.43
CA GLU A 8 2.26 -11.91 7.78
C GLU A 8 1.59 -10.85 6.90
N ALA A 9 2.26 -9.72 6.66
CA ALA A 9 1.80 -8.69 5.74
C ALA A 9 1.63 -9.21 4.30
N LEU A 10 2.57 -10.03 3.82
CA LEU A 10 2.47 -10.67 2.51
C LEU A 10 1.35 -11.71 2.46
N GLN A 11 1.15 -12.50 3.50
CA GLN A 11 0.04 -13.45 3.57
C GLN A 11 -1.32 -12.75 3.57
N MET A 12 -1.45 -11.65 4.31
CA MET A 12 -2.68 -10.84 4.29
C MET A 12 -2.95 -10.27 2.90
N ALA A 13 -1.94 -9.68 2.25
CA ALA A 13 -2.06 -9.16 0.90
C ALA A 13 -2.47 -10.26 -0.09
N GLN A 14 -1.82 -11.43 -0.03
CA GLN A 14 -2.13 -12.57 -0.89
C GLN A 14 -3.52 -13.16 -0.63
N SER A 15 -3.94 -13.23 0.63
CA SER A 15 -5.28 -13.72 1.02
C SER A 15 -6.39 -12.82 0.48
N GLU A 16 -6.13 -11.52 0.35
CA GLU A 16 -7.09 -10.56 -0.20
C GLU A 16 -6.91 -10.34 -1.71
N GLY A 17 -5.90 -10.97 -2.34
CA GLY A 17 -5.59 -10.77 -3.76
C GLY A 17 -5.11 -9.34 -4.09
N LEU A 18 -4.48 -8.67 -3.12
CA LEU A 18 -3.96 -7.31 -3.21
C LEU A 18 -2.43 -7.30 -3.14
N ASP A 19 -1.82 -6.14 -3.42
CA ASP A 19 -0.37 -5.97 -3.32
C ASP A 19 0.02 -5.32 -1.98
N LEU A 20 1.14 -5.76 -1.41
CA LEU A 20 1.79 -5.07 -0.30
C LEU A 20 2.67 -3.95 -0.85
N VAL A 21 2.26 -2.70 -0.66
CA VAL A 21 2.97 -1.51 -1.17
C VAL A 21 3.56 -0.72 -0.01
N GLU A 22 4.88 -0.51 -0.05
CA GLU A 22 5.56 0.40 0.87
C GLU A 22 5.18 1.85 0.55
N VAL A 23 4.59 2.57 1.51
CA VAL A 23 4.16 3.96 1.32
C VAL A 23 5.07 4.96 2.03
N SER A 24 5.81 4.53 3.05
CA SER A 24 6.80 5.38 3.72
C SER A 24 7.87 4.55 4.43
N SER A 25 9.13 4.82 4.10
CA SER A 25 10.31 4.29 4.78
C SER A 25 10.84 5.22 5.89
N SER A 26 10.19 6.36 6.13
CA SER A 26 10.63 7.38 7.10
C SER A 26 10.40 6.96 8.56
N SER A 27 9.57 5.95 8.80
CA SER A 27 9.27 5.43 10.13
C SER A 27 9.95 4.08 10.35
N THR A 28 10.33 3.79 11.59
CA THR A 28 10.81 2.47 12.00
C THR A 28 9.76 1.86 12.93
N PRO A 29 9.00 0.85 12.50
CA PRO A 29 9.07 0.10 11.23
C PRO A 29 8.49 0.87 10.01
N PRO A 30 8.89 0.49 8.78
CA PRO A 30 8.37 1.10 7.56
C PRO A 30 6.85 0.89 7.46
N VAL A 31 6.16 1.90 6.91
CA VAL A 31 4.72 1.87 6.75
C VAL A 31 4.38 1.25 5.40
N CYS A 32 3.79 0.06 5.44
CA CYS A 32 3.26 -0.64 4.28
C CYS A 32 1.73 -0.59 4.27
N ARG A 33 1.13 -0.54 3.09
CA ARG A 33 -0.33 -0.65 2.90
C ARG A 33 -0.64 -1.76 1.92
N ILE A 34 -1.70 -2.50 2.21
CA ILE A 34 -2.26 -3.51 1.32
C ILE A 34 -3.22 -2.80 0.37
N LEU A 35 -2.89 -2.73 -0.92
CA LEU A 35 -3.67 -2.05 -1.94
C LEU A 35 -3.31 -2.57 -3.34
N ASP A 36 -4.25 -2.48 -4.27
CA ASP A 36 -3.98 -2.79 -5.68
C ASP A 36 -3.12 -1.68 -6.30
N TYR A 37 -1.87 -2.00 -6.63
CA TYR A 37 -0.92 -1.01 -7.15
C TYR A 37 -1.33 -0.50 -8.54
N GLY A 38 -1.91 -1.36 -9.38
CA GLY A 38 -2.36 -0.99 -10.72
C GLY A 38 -3.48 0.05 -10.67
N LYS A 39 -4.50 -0.20 -9.84
CA LYS A 39 -5.63 0.69 -9.62
C LYS A 39 -5.19 1.97 -8.89
N PHE A 40 -4.25 1.88 -7.95
CA PHE A 40 -3.70 3.04 -7.26
C PHE A 40 -2.95 3.97 -8.20
N LYS A 41 -2.03 3.44 -9.03
CA LYS A 41 -1.31 4.20 -10.05
C LYS A 41 -2.26 4.86 -11.04
N TYR A 42 -3.29 4.14 -11.48
CA TYR A 42 -4.33 4.69 -12.36
C TYR A 42 -5.12 5.82 -11.69
N GLN A 43 -5.54 5.63 -10.44
CA GLN A 43 -6.24 6.65 -9.66
C GLN A 43 -5.37 7.87 -9.38
N GLN A 44 -4.09 7.70 -9.06
CA GLN A 44 -3.15 8.80 -8.82
C GLN A 44 -2.91 9.60 -10.10
N THR A 45 -2.79 8.92 -11.24
CA THR A 45 -2.64 9.55 -12.55
C THR A 45 -3.89 10.35 -12.94
N ARG A 46 -5.10 9.87 -12.58
CA ARG A 46 -6.36 10.58 -12.85
C ARG A 46 -6.71 11.66 -11.82
N LYS A 47 -6.33 11.49 -10.55
CA LYS A 47 -6.56 12.46 -9.46
C LYS A 47 -5.56 13.61 -9.43
N GLY A 48 -4.52 13.60 -10.28
CA GLY A 48 -3.63 14.75 -10.52
C GLY A 48 -4.30 16.01 -11.08
N ARG A 49 -5.63 16.03 -11.21
CA ARG A 49 -6.46 17.21 -11.48
C ARG A 49 -7.45 17.42 -10.34
N THR A 50 -6.97 17.92 -9.21
CA THR A 50 -7.79 18.76 -8.35
C THR A 50 -6.97 20.02 -8.12
N PHE A 51 -7.19 20.98 -9.00
CA PHE A 51 -6.91 22.39 -8.75
C PHE A 51 -7.68 22.77 -7.48
N THR A 52 -6.97 23.24 -6.45
CA THR A 52 -7.24 24.45 -5.62
C THR A 52 -6.41 24.34 -4.35
#